data_AF-A0A7S1GNS0-F1
#
_entry.id   AF-A0A7S1GNS0-F1
#
_cell.length_a   1.000
_cell.length_b   1.000
_cell.length_c   1.000
_cell.angle_alpha   90.00
_cell.angle_beta   90.00
_cell.angle_gamma   90.00
#
_symmetry.space_group_name_H-M   'P 1'
#
loop_
_entity.id
_entity.type
_entity.pdbx_description
1 polymer ?
#
loop_
_entity_poly.entity_id
_entity_poly.type
_entity_poly.pdbx_seq_one_letter_code
_entity_poly.pdbx_strand_id
1 'polypeptide(L)'
;MSSSKQKQKQPKTVLEKIVFAVRNQPQTPNGVSRSAIVKYLKAELNYDNATALKQGLKKGVSSGKLEQKGQSFRVKGDPVVAPPQEEQIQITEVKEGNKKGGTD
;
A
#
# COMPACT_ATOMS: atom_id res chain seq x y z
N MET A 1 -2.92 -9.49 -33.51
CA MET A 1 -3.27 -8.62 -32.36
C MET A 1 -1.99 -8.35 -31.58
N SER A 2 -1.49 -7.11 -31.64
CA SER A 2 -0.16 -6.73 -31.17
C SER A 2 -0.14 -6.47 -29.66
N SER A 3 0.13 -7.51 -28.87
CA SER A 3 0.42 -7.35 -27.45
C SER A 3 1.87 -6.94 -27.27
N SER A 4 2.16 -5.64 -27.36
CA SER A 4 3.47 -5.08 -27.03
C SER A 4 3.72 -5.21 -25.53
N LYS A 5 4.28 -6.36 -25.14
CA LYS A 5 4.87 -6.62 -23.81
C LYS A 5 6.02 -5.62 -23.63
N GLN A 6 5.73 -4.46 -23.06
CA GLN A 6 6.71 -3.41 -22.83
C GLN A 6 7.86 -4.01 -22.00
N LYS A 7 9.07 -4.05 -22.59
CA LYS A 7 10.33 -4.33 -21.89
C LYS A 7 10.36 -3.44 -20.64
N GLN A 8 10.14 -4.03 -19.47
CA GLN A 8 10.19 -3.31 -18.20
C GLN A 8 11.62 -2.80 -18.01
N LYS A 9 11.87 -1.54 -18.37
CA LYS A 9 13.08 -0.83 -17.95
C LYS A 9 13.07 -0.85 -16.42
N GLN A 10 14.20 -1.24 -15.82
CA GLN A 10 14.34 -1.20 -14.37
C GLN A 10 13.93 0.17 -13.85
N PRO A 11 13.12 0.24 -12.77
CA PRO A 11 12.60 1.50 -12.26
C PRO A 11 13.76 2.38 -11.77
N LYS A 12 14.00 3.49 -12.46
CA LYS A 12 15.13 4.39 -12.18
C LYS A 12 14.73 5.44 -11.15
N THR A 13 13.53 5.99 -11.26
CA THR A 13 13.05 7.02 -10.35
C THR A 13 12.37 6.42 -9.12
N VAL A 14 12.35 7.17 -8.02
CA VAL A 14 11.63 6.75 -6.79
C VAL A 14 10.16 6.48 -7.07
N LEU A 15 9.53 7.28 -7.93
CA LEU A 15 8.13 7.10 -8.30
C LEU A 15 7.92 5.83 -9.13
N GLU A 16 8.81 5.54 -10.08
CA GLU A 16 8.77 4.27 -10.83
C GLU A 16 8.96 3.06 -9.92
N LYS A 17 9.88 3.16 -8.94
CA LYS A 17 10.10 2.10 -7.94
C LYS A 17 8.82 1.85 -7.14
N ILE A 18 8.14 2.91 -6.69
CA ILE A 18 6.86 2.80 -5.99
C ILE A 18 5.78 2.16 -6.88
N VAL A 19 5.62 2.62 -8.12
CA VAL A 19 4.64 2.05 -9.07
C VAL A 19 4.94 0.57 -9.32
N PHE A 20 6.21 0.23 -9.47
CA PHE A 20 6.67 -1.14 -9.61
C PHE A 20 6.31 -1.99 -8.37
N ALA A 21 6.57 -1.49 -7.16
CA ALA A 21 6.22 -2.18 -5.93
C ALA A 21 4.70 -2.42 -5.83
N VAL A 22 3.88 -1.40 -6.04
CA VAL A 22 2.41 -1.50 -5.96
C VAL A 22 1.86 -2.55 -6.94
N ARG A 23 2.44 -2.67 -8.14
CA ARG A 23 2.00 -3.64 -9.17
C ARG A 23 2.47 -5.07 -8.95
N ASN A 24 3.59 -5.26 -8.25
CA ASN A 24 4.15 -6.59 -7.98
C ASN A 24 3.74 -7.13 -6.60
N GLN A 25 2.90 -6.41 -5.87
CA GLN A 25 2.35 -6.85 -4.59
C GLN A 25 0.88 -7.23 -4.74
N PRO A 26 0.38 -8.15 -3.88
CA PRO A 26 -1.04 -8.44 -3.82
C PRO A 26 -1.84 -7.15 -3.57
N GLN A 27 -2.74 -6.83 -4.48
CA GLN A 27 -3.59 -5.66 -4.35
C GLN A 27 -4.82 -5.99 -3.50
N THR A 28 -5.10 -5.11 -2.55
CA THR A 28 -6.38 -5.10 -1.84
C THR A 28 -7.33 -4.11 -2.52
N PRO A 29 -8.63 -4.11 -2.21
CA PRO A 29 -9.57 -3.09 -2.72
C PRO A 29 -9.12 -1.65 -2.43
N ASN A 30 -8.31 -1.47 -1.39
CA ASN A 30 -7.77 -0.18 -0.97
C ASN A 30 -6.36 0.10 -1.53
N GLY A 31 -5.76 -0.85 -2.25
CA GLY A 31 -4.38 -0.79 -2.75
C GLY A 31 -3.36 -1.42 -1.78
N VAL A 32 -2.12 -0.97 -1.86
CA VAL A 32 -0.98 -1.50 -1.10
C VAL A 32 -0.55 -0.49 -0.03
N SER A 33 -0.35 -0.93 1.20
CA SER A 33 0.02 -0.04 2.31
C SER A 33 1.43 0.53 2.16
N ARG A 34 1.68 1.71 2.73
CA ARG A 34 3.03 2.31 2.75
C ARG A 34 4.09 1.37 3.30
N SER A 35 3.78 0.66 4.39
CA SER A 35 4.72 -0.27 5.03
C SER A 35 5.04 -1.47 4.14
N ALA A 36 4.04 -1.99 3.41
CA ALA A 36 4.24 -3.07 2.44
C ALA A 36 5.11 -2.61 1.26
N ILE A 37 4.91 -1.39 0.75
CA ILE A 37 5.74 -0.79 -0.31
C ILE A 37 7.19 -0.66 0.16
N VAL A 38 7.42 -0.15 1.37
CA VAL A 38 8.77 0.00 1.95
C VAL A 38 9.46 -1.35 2.06
N LYS A 39 8.78 -2.36 2.61
CA LYS A 39 9.33 -3.73 2.76
C LYS A 39 9.72 -4.32 1.41
N TYR A 40 8.85 -4.21 0.42
CA TYR A 40 9.10 -4.71 -0.94
C TYR A 40 10.31 -4.02 -1.57
N LEU A 41 10.37 -2.68 -1.51
CA LEU A 41 11.48 -1.91 -2.09
C LEU A 41 12.83 -2.22 -1.44
N LYS A 42 12.83 -2.47 -0.13
CA LYS A 42 14.02 -2.87 0.61
C LYS A 42 14.48 -4.28 0.21
N ALA A 43 13.55 -5.23 0.09
CA ALA A 43 13.87 -6.62 -0.27
C ALA A 43 14.30 -6.79 -1.74
N GLU A 44 13.56 -6.17 -2.67
CA GLU A 44 13.72 -6.44 -4.11
C GLU A 44 14.70 -5.48 -4.79
N LEU A 45 14.73 -4.21 -4.36
CA LEU A 45 15.50 -3.15 -5.03
C LEU A 45 16.62 -2.58 -4.16
N ASN A 46 16.89 -3.18 -3.00
CA ASN A 46 17.80 -2.70 -1.97
C ASN A 46 17.65 -1.18 -1.70
N TYR A 47 16.39 -0.72 -1.69
CA TYR A 47 16.05 0.69 -1.57
C TYR A 47 15.45 0.99 -0.20
N ASP A 48 16.23 1.65 0.66
CA ASP A 48 15.85 2.02 2.03
C ASP A 48 16.01 3.53 2.27
N ASN A 49 15.16 4.33 1.63
CA ASN A 49 15.11 5.78 1.84
C ASN A 49 13.69 6.25 2.13
N ALA A 50 13.34 6.29 3.42
CA ALA A 50 11.99 6.61 3.88
C ALA A 50 11.54 8.04 3.50
N THR A 51 12.45 9.01 3.50
CA THR A 51 12.17 10.41 3.16
C THR A 51 11.83 10.55 1.69
N ALA A 52 12.68 10.00 0.81
CA ALA A 52 12.45 10.03 -0.62
C ALA A 52 11.19 9.24 -1.01
N LEU A 53 10.92 8.11 -0.35
CA LEU A 53 9.69 7.34 -0.54
C LEU A 53 8.44 8.13 -0.16
N LYS A 54 8.45 8.83 0.99
CA LYS A 54 7.33 9.69 1.42
C LYS A 54 7.08 10.81 0.39
N GLN A 55 8.13 11.46 -0.09
CA GLN A 55 8.01 12.49 -1.13
C GLN A 55 7.54 11.91 -2.47
N GLY A 56 8.03 10.73 -2.84
CA GLY A 56 7.62 10.01 -4.05
C GLY A 56 6.14 9.64 -4.03
N LEU A 57 5.62 9.14 -2.91
CA LEU A 57 4.18 8.86 -2.74
C LEU A 57 3.35 10.13 -2.85
N LYS A 58 3.73 11.19 -2.13
CA LYS A 58 3.03 12.50 -2.19
C LYS A 58 3.00 13.05 -3.62
N LYS A 59 4.15 13.00 -4.33
CA LYS A 59 4.27 13.43 -5.72
C LYS A 59 3.47 12.55 -6.68
N GLY A 60 3.44 11.23 -6.44
CA GLY A 60 2.64 10.29 -7.22
C GLY A 60 1.15 10.59 -7.12
N VAL A 61 0.67 10.91 -5.92
CA VAL A 61 -0.73 11.31 -5.69
C VAL A 61 -1.01 12.67 -6.32
N SER A 62 -0.17 13.68 -6.08
CA SER A 62 -0.38 15.04 -6.62
C SER A 62 -0.32 15.10 -8.15
N SER A 63 0.48 14.22 -8.78
CA SER A 63 0.57 14.09 -10.24
C SER A 63 -0.54 13.22 -10.85
N GLY A 64 -1.42 12.64 -10.03
CA GLY A 64 -2.49 11.76 -10.48
C GLY A 64 -2.01 10.40 -10.99
N LYS A 65 -0.76 10.00 -10.72
CA LYS A 65 -0.25 8.66 -11.07
C LYS A 65 -0.64 7.61 -10.04
N LEU A 66 -0.80 8.01 -8.79
CA LEU A 66 -1.26 7.17 -7.70
C LEU A 66 -2.57 7.72 -7.15
N GLU A 67 -3.40 6.82 -6.65
CA GLU A 67 -4.57 7.16 -5.85
C GLU A 67 -4.34 6.67 -4.43
N GLN A 68 -4.64 7.53 -3.45
CA GLN A 68 -4.43 7.25 -2.03
C GLN A 68 -5.78 7.00 -1.35
N LYS A 69 -5.86 5.90 -0.59
CA LYS A 69 -6.96 5.60 0.32
C LYS A 69 -6.39 5.32 1.70
N GLY A 70 -6.45 6.31 2.59
CA GLY A 70 -5.79 6.26 3.89
C GLY A 70 -4.27 6.09 3.75
N GLN A 71 -3.73 5.02 4.33
CA GLN A 71 -2.29 4.68 4.25
C GLN A 71 -1.97 3.71 3.10
N SER A 72 -2.93 3.48 2.20
CA SER A 72 -2.80 2.58 1.05
C SER A 72 -2.80 3.33 -0.27
N PHE A 73 -2.07 2.79 -1.24
CA PHE A 73 -1.83 3.42 -2.54
C PHE A 73 -2.11 2.42 -3.66
N ARG A 74 -2.76 2.89 -4.72
CA ARG A 74 -2.97 2.14 -5.97
C ARG A 74 -2.49 2.97 -7.16
N VAL A 75 -2.14 2.31 -8.26
CA VAL A 75 -1.79 3.00 -9.50
C VAL A 75 -3.09 3.41 -10.20
N LYS A 76 -3.17 4.68 -10.61
CA LYS A 76 -4.37 5.19 -11.30
C LYS A 76 -4.56 4.44 -12.62
N GLY A 77 -5.78 3.94 -12.84
CA GLY A 77 -6.15 3.19 -14.04
C GLY A 77 -5.87 1.68 -13.97
N ASP A 78 -5.22 1.18 -12.92
CA ASP A 78 -5.14 -0.26 -12.68
C ASP A 78 -6.52 -0.77 -12.17
N PRO A 79 -6.92 -2.01 -12.52
CA PRO A 79 -8.20 -2.56 -12.12
C PRO A 79 -8.28 -2.67 -10.59
N VAL A 80 -9.38 -2.22 -10.02
CA VAL A 80 -9.65 -2.35 -8.59
C VAL A 80 -10.01 -3.81 -8.31
N VAL A 81 -9.24 -4.46 -7.44
CA VAL A 81 -9.62 -5.78 -6.93
C VAL A 81 -10.93 -5.62 -6.17
N ALA A 82 -11.99 -6.29 -6.63
CA ALA A 82 -13.27 -6.25 -5.95
C ALA A 82 -13.09 -6.75 -4.52
N PRO A 83 -13.66 -6.08 -3.50
CA PRO A 83 -13.69 -6.65 -2.16
C PRO A 83 -14.37 -8.02 -2.23
N PRO A 84 -13.87 -9.03 -1.50
CA PRO A 84 -14.68 -10.21 -1.21
C PRO A 84 -16.01 -9.72 -0.63
N GLN A 85 -17.12 -10.30 -1.09
CA GLN A 85 -18.45 -9.99 -0.57
C GLN A 85 -18.48 -10.33 0.92
N GLU A 86 -18.33 -9.28 1.74
CA GLU A 86 -18.71 -9.11 3.14
C GLU A 86 -18.60 -10.33 4.07
N GLU A 87 -17.51 -10.40 4.84
CA GLU A 87 -17.62 -10.79 6.26
C GLU A 87 -17.65 -9.50 7.07
N GLN A 88 -18.86 -9.02 7.38
CA GLN A 88 -19.06 -7.94 8.34
C GLN A 88 -18.64 -8.45 9.72
N ILE A 89 -17.42 -8.14 10.15
CA ILE A 89 -16.94 -8.51 11.48
C ILE A 89 -17.64 -7.59 12.49
N GLN A 90 -18.71 -8.09 13.13
CA GLN A 90 -19.29 -7.46 14.31
C GLN A 90 -18.26 -7.46 15.44
N ILE A 91 -17.58 -6.35 15.64
CA ILE A 91 -16.73 -6.14 16.82
C ILE A 91 -17.67 -6.02 18.02
N THR A 92 -17.89 -7.11 18.73
CA THR A 92 -18.56 -7.08 20.04
C THR A 92 -17.50 -6.65 21.06
N GLU A 93 -17.59 -5.42 21.56
CA GLU A 93 -16.77 -4.94 22.68
C GLU A 93 -16.97 -5.86 23.90
N VAL A 94 -15.97 -6.68 24.22
CA VAL A 94 -15.92 -7.36 25.52
C VAL A 94 -15.30 -6.38 26.52
N LYS A 95 -16.16 -5.73 27.30
CA LYS A 95 -15.77 -4.86 28.41
C LYS A 95 -15.29 -5.72 29.58
N GLU A 96 -14.01 -6.09 29.60
CA GLU A 96 -13.40 -6.79 30.74
C GLU A 96 -13.18 -5.78 31.89
N GLY A 97 -14.17 -5.68 32.77
CA GLY A 97 -14.00 -5.05 34.06
C GLY A 97 -13.35 -6.03 35.02
N ASN A 98 -12.08 -5.84 35.36
CA ASN A 98 -11.54 -6.38 36.61
C ASN A 98 -11.12 -5.25 37.54
N LYS A 99 -12.00 -5.04 38.51
CA LYS A 99 -11.91 -4.13 39.62
C LYS A 99 -11.06 -4.82 40.70
N LYS A 100 -9.94 -4.23 41.12
CA LYS A 100 -9.44 -4.38 42.49
C LYS A 100 -8.53 -3.20 42.81
N GLY A 101 -9.14 -2.21 43.47
CA GLY A 101 -8.45 -1.10 44.11
C GLY A 101 -7.65 -1.58 45.32
N GLY A 102 -6.65 -0.78 45.68
CA GLY A 102 -5.93 -0.91 46.93
C GLY A 102 -6.74 -0.38 48.11
N THR A 103 -6.55 -1.03 49.25
CA THR A 103 -6.71 -0.60 50.66
C THR A 103 -6.24 -1.84 51.43
N ASP A 104 -5.27 -1.85 52.34
CA ASP A 104 -4.74 -0.92 53.34
C ASP A 104 -3.23 -1.20 53.51
#